data_AF-A0AAW0LC43-F1
#
_entry.id   AF-A0AAW0LC43-F1
#
_cell.length_a   1.000
_cell.length_b   1.000
_cell.length_c   1.000
_cell.angle_alpha   90.00
_cell.angle_beta   90.00
_cell.angle_gamma   90.00
#
_symmetry.space_group_name_H-M   'P 1'
#
loop_
_entity.id
_entity.type
_entity.pdbx_description
1 polymer ?
#
loop_
_entity_poly.entity_id
_entity_poly.type
_entity_poly.pdbx_seq_one_letter_code
_entity_poly.pdbx_strand_id
1 'polypeptide(L)'
;FVERPKIFVGNKNNAGIYLLNPYVLDWIELWPTSIEKEVFPKIAIEKKLYAMLLPRFWMDIGQPKGYITGLRLYLDSLRKKSSPKLAKGCHRNHSLTGRLTEITE
;
A
#
# COMPACT_ATOMS: atom_id res chain seq x y z
N PHE A 1 15.73 6.47 5.46
CA PHE A 1 14.91 5.29 5.08
C PHE A 1 15.39 4.12 5.90
N VAL A 2 14.50 3.34 6.50
CA VAL A 2 14.85 2.13 7.26
C VAL A 2 13.84 1.06 6.89
N GLU A 3 14.31 -0.05 6.31
CA GLU A 3 13.45 -1.17 5.95
C GLU A 3 13.08 -1.97 7.21
N ARG A 4 11.78 -2.13 7.48
CA ARG A 4 11.23 -2.91 8.62
C ARG A 4 11.90 -2.60 9.97
N PRO A 5 11.80 -1.36 10.46
CA PRO A 5 12.44 -0.96 11.72
C PRO A 5 11.85 -1.72 12.91
N LYS A 6 12.69 -2.18 13.84
CA LYS A 6 12.27 -2.88 15.07
C LYS A 6 11.59 -1.95 16.07
N ILE A 7 11.93 -0.67 16.02
CA ILE A 7 11.36 0.40 16.83
C ILE A 7 10.52 1.31 15.94
N PHE A 8 9.50 1.96 16.51
CA PHE A 8 8.70 2.92 15.75
C PHE A 8 9.56 4.13 15.36
N VAL A 9 9.65 4.41 14.06
CA VAL A 9 10.43 5.54 13.50
C VAL A 9 9.56 6.56 12.75
N GLY A 10 8.26 6.29 12.59
CA GLY A 10 7.33 7.20 11.91
C GLY A 10 6.06 6.54 11.40
N ASN A 11 5.10 7.37 10.97
CA ASN A 11 3.79 6.95 10.46
C ASN A 11 3.67 6.94 8.92
N LYS A 12 4.81 7.00 8.22
CA LYS A 12 4.88 6.99 6.75
C LYS A 12 5.64 5.75 6.31
N ASN A 13 4.96 4.89 5.56
CA ASN A 13 5.53 3.64 5.06
C ASN A 13 5.88 3.75 3.58
N ASN A 14 6.79 2.90 3.13
CA ASN A 14 7.06 2.71 1.71
C ASN A 14 5.86 2.03 1.04
N ALA A 15 5.35 2.64 -0.04
CA ALA A 15 4.18 2.14 -0.77
C ALA A 15 4.54 1.21 -1.94
N GLY A 16 5.83 0.97 -2.21
CA GLY A 16 6.29 0.12 -3.30
C GLY A 16 6.06 0.72 -4.70
N ILE A 17 5.91 2.04 -4.79
CA ILE A 17 5.72 2.76 -6.05
C ILE A 17 6.88 3.74 -6.21
N TYR A 18 7.67 3.55 -7.25
CA TYR A 18 8.92 4.29 -7.45
C TYR A 18 8.93 4.98 -8.82
N LEU A 19 9.35 6.24 -8.82
CA LEU A 19 9.77 6.95 -10.03
C LEU A 19 11.29 7.11 -9.95
N LEU A 20 12.01 6.31 -10.73
CA LEU A 20 13.47 6.18 -10.64
C LEU A 20 14.13 6.65 -11.93
N ASN A 21 15.29 7.29 -11.80
CA ASN A 21 16.17 7.48 -12.93
C ASN A 21 16.75 6.11 -13.35
N PRO A 22 16.80 5.76 -14.65
CA PRO A 22 17.41 4.51 -15.13
C PRO A 22 18.81 4.21 -14.60
N TYR A 23 19.63 5.22 -14.27
CA TYR A 23 20.96 5.03 -13.66
C TYR A 23 20.92 4.25 -12.33
N VAL A 24 19.77 4.14 -11.67
CA VAL A 24 19.60 3.29 -10.48
C VAL A 24 19.86 1.81 -10.82
N LEU A 25 19.66 1.39 -12.07
CA LEU A 25 19.91 0.01 -12.49
C LEU A 25 21.40 -0.36 -12.45
N ASP A 26 22.30 0.62 -12.64
CA ASP A 26 23.75 0.40 -12.56
C ASP A 26 24.20 0.00 -11.14
N TRP A 27 23.34 0.21 -10.15
CA TRP A 27 23.61 -0.10 -8.75
C TRP A 27 23.05 -1.46 -8.33
N ILE A 28 22.32 -2.13 -9.22
CA ILE A 28 21.76 -3.46 -9.01
C ILE A 28 22.78 -4.47 -9.51
N GLU A 29 23.36 -5.22 -8.57
CA GLU A 29 24.31 -6.27 -8.89
C GLU A 29 23.58 -7.54 -9.39
N LEU A 30 24.30 -8.43 -10.08
CA LEU A 30 23.73 -9.65 -10.66
C LEU A 30 23.53 -10.77 -9.63
N TRP A 31 22.80 -10.47 -8.56
CA TRP A 31 22.34 -11.39 -7.52
C TRP A 31 21.00 -10.91 -6.94
N PRO A 32 20.28 -11.76 -6.16
CA PRO A 32 19.00 -11.37 -5.57
C PRO A 32 19.09 -10.13 -4.69
N THR A 33 18.70 -8.97 -5.25
CA THR A 33 18.85 -7.65 -4.62
C THR A 33 17.49 -7.10 -4.20
N SER A 34 17.38 -6.56 -2.99
CA SER A 34 16.27 -5.71 -2.56
C SER A 34 16.63 -4.25 -2.76
N ILE A 35 15.82 -3.56 -3.56
CA ILE A 35 16.04 -2.14 -3.78
C ILE A 35 15.98 -1.34 -2.46
N GLU A 36 15.14 -1.77 -1.52
CA GLU A 36 14.96 -1.15 -0.21
C GLU A 36 16.18 -1.30 0.70
N LYS A 37 16.85 -2.47 0.67
CA LYS A 37 17.98 -2.75 1.57
C LYS A 37 19.32 -2.38 0.97
N GLU A 38 19.53 -2.63 -0.31
CA GLU A 38 20.85 -2.46 -0.94
C GLU A 38 20.99 -1.17 -1.75
N VAL A 39 19.89 -0.61 -2.29
CA VAL A 39 19.95 0.53 -3.22
C VAL A 39 19.51 1.85 -2.57
N PHE A 40 18.34 1.90 -1.94
CA PHE A 40 17.81 3.13 -1.33
C PHE A 40 18.71 3.75 -0.25
N PRO A 41 19.41 2.99 0.61
CA PRO A 41 20.35 3.59 1.56
C PRO A 41 21.48 4.34 0.87
N LYS A 42 22.00 3.81 -0.26
CA LYS A 42 23.03 4.49 -1.06
C LYS A 42 22.48 5.81 -1.65
N ILE A 43 21.26 5.81 -2.20
CA ILE A 43 20.62 7.01 -2.77
C ILE A 43 20.32 8.06 -1.68
N ALA A 44 19.96 7.60 -0.49
CA ALA A 44 19.71 8.46 0.66
C ALA A 44 20.99 9.13 1.18
N ILE A 45 22.12 8.42 1.21
CA ILE A 45 23.44 8.98 1.55
C ILE A 45 23.82 10.10 0.58
N GLU A 46 23.54 9.92 -0.72
CA GLU A 46 23.73 10.96 -1.73
C GLU A 46 22.70 12.10 -1.68
N LYS A 47 21.74 12.06 -0.74
CA LYS A 47 20.65 13.05 -0.59
C LYS A 47 19.76 13.18 -1.84
N LYS A 48 19.65 12.11 -2.62
CA LYS A 48 18.82 12.04 -3.85
C LYS A 48 17.53 11.24 -3.66
N LEU A 49 17.26 10.75 -2.45
CA LEU A 49 16.05 10.00 -2.14
C LEU A 49 14.96 10.97 -1.67
N TYR A 50 13.89 11.06 -2.46
CA TYR A 50 12.72 11.90 -2.16
C TYR A 50 11.50 11.03 -1.89
N ALA A 51 10.54 11.59 -1.16
CA ALA A 51 9.27 10.92 -0.87
C ALA A 51 8.10 11.82 -1.25
N MET A 52 7.11 11.24 -1.93
CA MET A 52 5.82 11.86 -2.21
C MET A 52 4.73 11.14 -1.42
N LEU A 53 3.88 11.88 -0.73
CA LEU A 53 2.70 11.30 -0.10
C LEU A 53 1.70 10.92 -1.19
N LEU A 54 1.31 9.65 -1.21
CA LEU A 54 0.25 9.20 -2.10
C LEU A 54 -1.07 9.88 -1.70
N PRO A 55 -1.73 10.59 -2.63
CA PRO A 55 -3.05 11.10 -2.36
C PRO A 55 -4.03 9.94 -2.29
N ARG A 56 -5.00 10.04 -1.38
CA ARG A 56 -6.06 9.03 -1.15
C ARG A 56 -5.53 7.78 -0.44
N PHE A 57 -6.21 6.65 -0.62
CA PHE A 57 -5.93 5.43 0.12
C PHE A 57 -4.94 4.56 -0.66
N TRP A 58 -4.14 3.81 0.09
CA TRP A 58 -3.27 2.74 -0.38
C TRP A 58 -3.34 1.62 0.64
N MET A 59 -3.24 0.37 0.17
CA MET A 59 -3.23 -0.80 1.05
C MET A 59 -2.46 -1.93 0.39
N ASP A 60 -1.54 -2.53 1.15
CA ASP A 60 -0.92 -3.81 0.82
C ASP A 60 -1.80 -4.96 1.32
N ILE A 61 -2.15 -5.89 0.42
CA ILE A 61 -3.04 -7.02 0.70
C ILE A 61 -2.21 -8.31 0.74
N GLY A 62 -1.55 -8.54 1.87
CA GLY A 62 -0.77 -9.77 2.10
C GLY A 62 -1.56 -10.94 2.70
N GLN A 63 -2.77 -10.71 3.22
CA GLN A 63 -3.59 -11.73 3.88
C GLN A 63 -5.07 -11.63 3.47
N PRO A 64 -5.86 -12.72 3.52
CA PRO A 64 -7.27 -12.72 3.12
C PRO A 64 -8.13 -11.67 3.81
N LYS A 65 -7.93 -11.44 5.12
CA LYS A 65 -8.65 -10.38 5.87
C LYS A 65 -8.35 -8.98 5.32
N GLY A 66 -7.14 -8.76 4.80
CA GLY A 66 -6.74 -7.51 4.17
C GLY A 66 -7.57 -7.18 2.93
N TYR A 67 -8.00 -8.19 2.18
CA TYR A 67 -8.82 -8.01 0.98
C TYR A 67 -10.17 -7.34 1.30
N ILE A 68 -10.86 -7.80 2.35
CA ILE A 68 -12.15 -7.23 2.76
C ILE A 68 -12.00 -5.78 3.20
N THR A 69 -10.93 -5.46 3.94
CA THR A 69 -10.62 -4.09 4.34
C THR A 69 -10.30 -3.20 3.12
N GLY A 70 -9.48 -3.69 2.20
CA GLY A 70 -9.13 -2.99 0.97
C GLY A 70 -10.35 -2.71 0.09
N LEU A 71 -11.27 -3.67 -0.02
CA LEU A 71 -12.52 -3.51 -0.73
C LEU A 71 -13.38 -2.38 -0.14
N ARG A 72 -13.50 -2.31 1.20
CA ARG A 72 -14.22 -1.21 1.87
C ARG A 72 -13.60 0.15 1.54
N LEU A 73 -12.27 0.28 1.65
CA LEU A 73 -11.55 1.51 1.31
C LEU A 73 -11.80 1.93 -0.15
N TYR A 74 -11.79 0.97 -1.08
CA TYR A 74 -12.08 1.23 -2.49
C TYR A 74 -13.51 1.70 -2.72
N LEU A 75 -14.50 1.02 -2.15
CA LEU A 75 -15.92 1.39 -2.27
C LEU A 75 -16.19 2.78 -1.68
N ASP A 76 -15.57 3.12 -0.54
CA ASP A 76 -15.66 4.44 0.06
C ASP A 76 -15.05 5.52 -0.83
N SER A 77 -13.92 5.24 -1.47
CA SER A 77 -13.29 6.12 -2.45
C SER A 77 -14.18 6.35 -3.68
N LEU A 78 -14.81 5.30 -4.21
CA LEU A 78 -15.77 5.43 -5.32
C LEU A 78 -16.99 6.26 -4.94
N ARG A 79 -17.47 6.11 -3.70
CA ARG A 79 -18.64 6.83 -3.19
C ARG A 79 -18.37 8.32 -3.09
N LYS A 80 -17.19 8.70 -2.59
CA LYS A 80 -16.73 10.11 -2.54
C LYS A 80 -16.59 10.74 -3.93
N LYS A 81 -16.36 9.92 -4.97
CA LYS A 81 -16.27 10.38 -6.37
C LYS A 81 -17.61 10.34 -7.12
N SER A 82 -18.70 9.94 -6.47
CA SER A 82 -20.02 9.74 -7.12
C SER A 82 -19.93 8.86 -8.37
N SER A 83 -19.14 7.78 -8.31
CA SER A 83 -18.87 6.96 -9.49
C SER A 83 -20.12 6.21 -9.98
N PRO A 84 -20.41 6.20 -11.29
CA PRO A 84 -21.51 5.40 -11.86
C PRO A 84 -21.28 3.89 -11.75
N LYS A 85 -20.05 3.46 -11.42
CA LYS A 85 -19.69 2.05 -11.20
C LYS A 85 -20.30 1.47 -9.92
N LEU A 86 -20.78 2.31 -9.00
CA LEU A 86 -21.44 1.84 -7.78
C LEU A 86 -22.85 1.38 -8.10
N ALA A 87 -23.21 0.21 -7.56
CA ALA A 87 -24.57 -0.30 -7.65
C ALA A 87 -25.59 0.70 -7.07
N LYS A 88 -26.74 0.80 -7.73
CA LYS A 88 -27.88 1.63 -7.32
C LYS A 88 -29.00 0.70 -6.84
N GLY A 89 -29.52 0.89 -5.62
CA GLY A 89 -30.57 0.02 -5.05
C GLY A 89 -30.75 0.18 -3.54
N CYS A 90 -31.80 -0.44 -2.96
CA CYS A 90 -32.24 -0.27 -1.57
C CYS A 90 -31.42 -1.05 -0.51
N HIS A 91 -30.46 -1.90 -0.91
CA HIS A 91 -29.61 -2.67 0.02
C HIS A 91 -28.56 -1.82 0.76
N ARG A 92 -28.78 -0.50 0.90
CA ARG A 92 -27.83 0.48 1.46
C ARG A 92 -27.67 0.41 2.98
N ASN A 93 -28.49 -0.38 3.68
CA ASN A 93 -28.55 -0.37 5.15
C ASN A 93 -27.93 -1.57 5.85
N HIS A 94 -27.43 -2.58 5.13
CA HIS A 94 -26.54 -3.54 5.78
C HIS A 94 -25.13 -2.97 5.70
N SER A 95 -24.73 -2.26 6.77
CA SER A 95 -23.33 -2.12 7.09
C SER A 95 -22.69 -3.50 6.89
N LEU A 96 -21.61 -3.57 6.12
CA LEU A 96 -20.76 -4.76 6.04
C LEU A 96 -20.05 -4.98 7.39
N THR A 97 -20.76 -4.94 8.51
CA THR A 97 -20.40 -5.52 9.79
C THR A 97 -20.59 -7.03 9.66
N GLY A 98 -19.77 -7.66 8.82
CA GLY A 98 -19.65 -9.12 8.83
C GLY A 98 -19.09 -9.52 10.19
N ARG A 99 -19.97 -9.93 11.12
CA ARG A 99 -19.58 -10.94 12.10
C ARG A 99 -19.19 -12.15 11.28
N LEU A 100 -17.94 -12.58 11.45
CA LEU A 100 -17.55 -13.95 11.11
C LEU A 100 -18.42 -14.84 12.01
N THR A 101 -19.57 -15.27 11.52
CA THR A 101 -20.25 -16.43 12.07
C THR A 101 -19.37 -17.63 11.76
N GLU A 102 -18.99 -18.33 12.83
CA GLU A 102 -18.26 -19.58 12.85
C GLU A 102 -18.76 -20.51 11.73
N ILE A 103 -17.82 -20.97 10.90
CA ILE A 103 -18.05 -22.17 10.10
C ILE A 103 -17.54 -23.32 10.97
N THR A 104 -18.45 -23.89 11.74
CA THR A 104 -18.33 -25.26 12.27
C THR A 104 -18.75 -26.23 11.18
N GLU A 105 -17.79 -26.93 10.59
CA GLU A 105 -17.61 -28.39 10.63
C GLU A 105 -16.32 -28.77 9.88
#